data_AF-A0A7L0DHI0-F1
#
_entry.id   AF-A0A7L0DHI0-F1
#
_cell.length_a   1.000
_cell.length_b   1.000
_cell.length_c   1.000
_cell.angle_alpha   90.00
_cell.angle_beta   90.00
_cell.angle_gamma   90.00
#
_symmetry.space_group_name_H-M   'P 1'
#
loop_
_entity.id
_entity.type
_entity.pdbx_description
1 polymer ?
#
loop_
_entity_poly.entity_id
_entity_poly.type
_entity_poly.pdbx_seq_one_letter_code
_entity_poly.pdbx_strand_id
1 'polypeptide(L)'
;DGVLDEDTVAEGLHKLGRSAPGTEYVYLNLSLSGRELSDINILSRYVHLENLELSYNKINDLSCISHMPYLLDLNASHNELTTYFAFKPPKNLKEVDFSYNQIPRMRDLSAYQALTKLLLDYNNIEEIRGLEKCHSLTHLSLSHNRLIAISGLENLPIKMLNLSSNQIEKITGLDSLKTLQKLDLSSNKISSLEGLEEHDLLEVINLEDNQIAELSELEYIEDLPLLRVLNLLKNPVQEQADYWLSVIFKLLQLTDLDLKKISVEEKVAAVNRCDPPPEIVAAEDHRTHVMYNALQPQRILDSTLPSLDTPYPMLVLVGPLACGKRELTHKICRQFNNFFRYGDYDPLRKLLPLKYFLCYYTYCFEFQGKFIATYKYSGYHYGLGRDTIESIAREGLATCVHLEIEGARSLKNTYFKPRYILLVPKNKEKYEGHLRRKGLFSRPEIEEAVSRVDMCIKLSEDYPGYFDAVVNTDELDEAFTELSFLVKAYLGL
;
A
#
# COMPACT_ATOMS: atom_id res chain seq x y z
N ASP A 1 52.89 -20.52 19.38
CA ASP A 1 53.13 -20.89 17.98
C ASP A 1 51.87 -21.16 17.15
N GLY A 2 50.67 -20.85 17.66
CA GLY A 2 49.41 -21.03 16.91
C GLY A 2 49.00 -22.49 16.66
N VAL A 3 49.83 -23.45 17.07
CA VAL A 3 49.51 -24.88 16.99
C VAL A 3 48.64 -25.27 18.17
N LEU A 4 47.51 -25.92 17.89
CA LEU A 4 46.59 -26.42 18.89
C LEU A 4 47.12 -27.71 19.54
N ASP A 5 47.25 -27.71 20.87
CA ASP A 5 47.67 -28.87 21.68
C ASP A 5 46.48 -29.56 22.38
N GLU A 6 46.72 -30.76 22.93
CA GLU A 6 45.68 -31.56 23.58
C GLU A 6 45.12 -30.89 24.85
N ASP A 7 45.95 -30.17 25.60
CA ASP A 7 45.55 -29.48 26.83
C ASP A 7 44.56 -28.35 26.50
N THR A 8 44.86 -27.54 25.49
CA THR A 8 43.97 -26.48 25.00
C THR A 8 42.65 -27.04 24.48
N VAL A 9 42.68 -28.19 23.80
CA VAL A 9 41.45 -28.86 23.37
C VAL A 9 40.64 -29.32 24.58
N ALA A 10 41.28 -29.94 25.57
CA ALA A 10 40.61 -30.41 26.78
C ALA A 10 39.92 -29.27 27.55
N GLU A 11 40.51 -28.07 27.58
CA GLU A 11 39.89 -26.87 28.14
C GLU A 11 38.63 -26.42 27.39
N GLY A 12 38.59 -26.57 26.06
CA GLY A 12 37.50 -26.11 25.21
C GLY A 12 36.36 -27.12 25.02
N LEU A 13 36.61 -28.40 25.32
CA LEU A 13 35.62 -29.46 25.21
C LEU A 13 34.55 -29.34 26.28
N HIS A 14 33.29 -29.40 25.86
CA HIS A 14 32.15 -29.34 26.77
C HIS A 14 30.96 -30.10 26.19
N LYS A 15 29.88 -30.18 26.99
CA LYS A 15 28.66 -30.94 26.69
C LYS A 15 28.92 -32.45 26.48
N LEU A 16 28.90 -33.19 27.58
CA LEU A 16 28.96 -34.65 27.55
C LEU A 16 27.64 -35.20 27.00
N GLY A 17 27.73 -36.04 25.97
CA GLY A 17 26.60 -36.72 25.38
C GLY A 17 26.96 -38.15 25.00
N ARG A 18 26.06 -38.81 24.29
CA ARG A 18 26.33 -40.14 23.73
C ARG A 18 26.89 -40.00 22.32
N SER A 19 27.84 -40.86 21.95
CA SER A 19 28.29 -40.98 20.57
C SER A 19 27.11 -41.33 19.65
N ALA A 20 27.23 -41.08 18.35
CA ALA A 20 26.15 -41.37 17.40
C ALA A 20 25.64 -42.83 17.42
N PRO A 21 26.48 -43.86 17.64
CA PRO A 21 26.01 -45.25 17.87
C PRO A 21 25.35 -45.48 19.25
N GLY A 22 25.47 -44.53 20.17
CA GLY A 22 24.91 -44.58 21.52
C GLY A 22 25.74 -45.37 22.54
N THR A 23 26.94 -45.82 22.16
CA THR A 23 27.74 -46.79 22.92
C THR A 23 28.69 -46.17 23.93
N GLU A 24 29.10 -44.91 23.73
CA GLU A 24 30.13 -44.25 24.51
C GLU A 24 29.69 -42.84 24.93
N TYR A 25 30.22 -42.35 26.04
CA TYR A 25 30.09 -40.95 26.43
C TYR A 25 31.23 -40.14 25.81
N VAL A 26 30.88 -39.10 25.07
CA VAL A 26 31.81 -38.26 24.33
C VAL A 26 31.44 -36.79 24.51
N TYR A 27 32.42 -35.90 24.35
CA TYR A 27 32.14 -34.47 24.25
C TYR A 27 31.64 -34.15 22.85
N LEU A 28 30.54 -33.41 22.77
CA LEU A 28 29.89 -33.07 21.51
C LEU A 28 30.23 -31.66 21.04
N ASN A 29 30.74 -30.80 21.93
CA ASN A 29 31.01 -29.40 21.61
C ASN A 29 32.46 -29.02 21.92
N LEU A 30 33.04 -28.17 21.08
CA LEU A 30 34.35 -27.58 21.28
C LEU A 30 34.29 -26.08 21.02
N SER A 31 34.78 -25.27 21.96
CA SER A 31 34.89 -23.81 21.81
C SER A 31 36.31 -23.32 22.07
N LEU A 32 36.94 -22.77 21.02
CA LEU A 32 38.31 -22.30 21.01
C LEU A 32 38.42 -20.91 20.36
N SER A 33 37.55 -19.98 20.75
CA SER A 33 37.54 -18.63 20.19
C SER A 33 38.67 -17.76 20.77
N GLY A 34 39.28 -16.90 19.95
CA GLY A 34 40.19 -15.86 20.42
C GLY A 34 41.56 -16.35 20.89
N ARG A 35 42.08 -17.46 20.34
CA ARG A 35 43.30 -18.13 20.81
C ARG A 35 44.50 -18.00 19.88
N GLU A 36 44.39 -17.17 18.84
CA GLU A 36 45.42 -16.99 17.79
C GLU A 36 45.87 -18.31 17.12
N LEU A 37 44.95 -19.27 17.00
CA LEU A 37 45.24 -20.59 16.44
C LEU A 37 45.41 -20.49 14.93
N SER A 38 46.38 -21.21 14.38
CA SER A 38 46.64 -21.33 12.95
C SER A 38 46.66 -22.79 12.47
N ASP A 39 47.19 -23.71 13.29
CA ASP A 39 47.18 -25.15 13.00
C ASP A 39 46.27 -25.89 13.98
N ILE A 40 45.20 -26.46 13.45
CA ILE A 40 44.17 -27.18 14.21
C ILE A 40 44.07 -28.65 13.78
N ASN A 41 45.07 -29.20 13.10
CA ASN A 41 45.01 -30.56 12.52
C ASN A 41 44.74 -31.66 13.55
N ILE A 42 45.11 -31.44 14.81
CA ILE A 42 44.82 -32.34 15.93
C ILE A 42 43.33 -32.62 16.10
N LEU A 43 42.46 -31.71 15.66
CA LEU A 43 41.00 -31.86 15.71
C LEU A 43 40.49 -33.03 14.88
N SER A 44 41.28 -33.54 13.93
CA SER A 44 40.94 -34.73 13.13
C SER A 44 40.69 -35.98 14.00
N ARG A 45 41.16 -35.99 15.26
CA ARG A 45 40.96 -37.09 16.23
C ARG A 45 39.60 -37.03 16.94
N TYR A 46 38.91 -35.89 16.90
CA TYR A 46 37.67 -35.63 17.65
C TYR A 46 36.44 -35.81 16.75
N VAL A 47 36.25 -37.05 16.30
CA VAL A 47 35.27 -37.41 15.24
C VAL A 47 33.79 -37.27 15.64
N HIS A 48 33.52 -37.15 16.94
CA HIS A 48 32.16 -37.11 17.50
C HIS A 48 31.63 -35.69 17.76
N LEU A 49 32.40 -34.66 17.42
CA LEU A 49 31.95 -33.28 17.58
C LEU A 49 30.74 -33.00 16.69
N GLU A 50 29.73 -32.39 17.30
CA GLU A 50 28.53 -31.88 16.64
C GLU A 50 28.63 -30.36 16.44
N ASN A 51 29.27 -29.64 17.38
CA ASN A 51 29.39 -28.18 17.33
C ASN A 51 30.85 -27.75 17.50
N LEU A 52 31.34 -26.95 16.56
CA LEU A 52 32.73 -26.49 16.53
C LEU A 52 32.81 -24.96 16.39
N GLU A 53 33.31 -24.31 17.43
CA GLU A 53 33.47 -22.86 17.52
C GLU A 53 34.96 -22.49 17.50
N LEU A 54 35.38 -21.85 16.41
CA LEU A 54 36.77 -21.51 16.09
C LEU A 54 36.92 -20.03 15.72
N SER A 55 35.96 -19.17 16.09
CA SER A 55 36.01 -17.75 15.73
C SER A 55 37.21 -17.00 16.29
N TYR A 56 37.58 -15.88 15.68
CA TYR A 56 38.66 -14.99 16.16
C TYR A 56 40.01 -15.71 16.30
N ASN A 57 40.42 -16.42 15.26
CA ASN A 57 41.72 -17.09 15.18
C ASN A 57 42.45 -16.67 13.88
N LYS A 58 43.52 -17.37 13.54
CA LYS A 58 44.35 -17.15 12.35
C LYS A 58 44.34 -18.39 11.44
N ILE A 59 43.20 -19.10 11.40
CA ILE A 59 43.05 -20.37 10.69
C ILE A 59 42.87 -20.08 9.20
N ASN A 60 43.63 -20.80 8.37
CA ASN A 60 43.49 -20.77 6.91
C ASN A 60 43.17 -22.15 6.29
N ASP A 61 43.34 -23.22 7.05
CA ASP A 61 43.03 -24.60 6.64
C ASP A 61 42.05 -25.27 7.61
N LEU A 62 40.93 -25.74 7.06
CA LEU A 62 39.87 -26.46 7.77
C LEU A 62 39.76 -27.92 7.34
N SER A 63 40.78 -28.46 6.65
CA SER A 63 40.80 -29.83 6.13
C SER A 63 40.52 -30.91 7.19
N CYS A 64 40.87 -30.65 8.46
CA CYS A 64 40.62 -31.54 9.60
C CYS A 64 39.13 -31.87 9.78
N ILE A 65 38.22 -30.97 9.38
CA ILE A 65 36.76 -31.13 9.52
C ILE A 65 36.23 -32.29 8.66
N SER A 66 36.95 -32.69 7.61
CA SER A 66 36.57 -33.85 6.78
C SER A 66 36.49 -35.17 7.57
N HIS A 67 37.09 -35.23 8.77
CA HIS A 67 37.07 -36.38 9.67
C HIS A 67 35.93 -36.32 10.72
N MET A 68 35.05 -35.31 10.67
CA MET A 68 33.96 -35.11 11.63
C MET A 68 32.59 -35.38 11.00
N PRO A 69 32.19 -36.65 10.79
CA PRO A 69 30.95 -36.99 10.06
C PRO A 69 29.66 -36.54 10.76
N TYR A 70 29.72 -36.22 12.06
CA TYR A 70 28.57 -35.84 12.87
C TYR A 70 28.47 -34.33 13.10
N LEU A 71 29.36 -33.54 12.51
CA LEU A 71 29.34 -32.08 12.66
C LEU A 71 28.05 -31.50 12.08
N LEU A 72 27.36 -30.71 12.89
CA LEU A 72 26.11 -30.02 12.58
C LEU A 72 26.36 -28.52 12.42
N ASP A 73 27.10 -27.93 13.35
CA ASP A 73 27.31 -26.48 13.41
C ASP A 73 28.81 -26.14 13.42
N LEU A 74 29.22 -25.25 12.53
CA LEU A 74 30.59 -24.75 12.40
C LEU A 74 30.62 -23.23 12.41
N ASN A 75 31.32 -22.65 13.37
CA ASN A 75 31.70 -21.24 13.33
C ASN A 75 33.22 -21.12 13.14
N ALA A 76 33.62 -20.61 11.97
CA ALA A 76 35.00 -20.24 11.67
C ALA A 76 35.08 -18.78 11.18
N SER A 77 34.21 -17.92 11.73
CA SER A 77 34.24 -16.47 11.47
C SER A 77 35.50 -15.82 12.02
N HIS A 78 35.87 -14.63 11.53
CA HIS A 78 37.05 -13.89 11.97
C HIS A 78 38.33 -14.73 11.93
N ASN A 79 38.66 -15.23 10.74
CA ASN A 79 39.84 -16.05 10.46
C ASN A 79 40.53 -15.58 9.16
N GLU A 80 41.49 -16.35 8.67
CA GLU A 80 42.27 -16.03 7.46
C GLU A 80 41.94 -17.00 6.31
N LEU A 81 40.69 -17.47 6.24
CA LEU A 81 40.26 -18.40 5.20
C LEU A 81 40.25 -17.69 3.84
N THR A 82 41.02 -18.23 2.90
CA THR A 82 41.02 -17.81 1.48
C THR A 82 40.21 -18.78 0.61
N THR A 83 39.88 -19.95 1.15
CA THR A 83 39.03 -20.96 0.53
C THR A 83 38.21 -21.65 1.60
N TYR A 84 37.08 -22.23 1.22
CA TYR A 84 36.26 -23.05 2.10
C TYR A 84 35.87 -24.36 1.40
N PHE A 85 35.64 -25.41 2.18
CA PHE A 85 35.13 -26.73 1.74
C PHE A 85 35.89 -27.38 0.56
N ALA A 86 37.21 -27.24 0.48
CA ALA A 86 38.06 -27.98 -0.46
C ALA A 86 38.31 -29.45 -0.05
N PHE A 87 37.43 -30.03 0.76
CA PHE A 87 37.59 -31.32 1.40
C PHE A 87 36.26 -32.07 1.45
N LYS A 88 36.30 -33.38 1.76
CA LYS A 88 35.10 -34.21 1.80
C LYS A 88 34.11 -33.68 2.85
N PRO A 89 32.86 -33.40 2.46
CA PRO A 89 31.90 -32.69 3.31
C PRO A 89 31.41 -33.56 4.48
N PRO A 90 31.28 -33.00 5.70
CA PRO A 90 30.41 -33.56 6.72
C PRO A 90 28.94 -33.51 6.25
N LYS A 91 28.35 -34.68 6.00
CA LYS A 91 27.04 -34.81 5.32
C LYS A 91 25.87 -34.15 6.06
N ASN A 92 25.99 -33.97 7.37
CA ASN A 92 24.92 -33.49 8.24
C ASN A 92 25.09 -32.02 8.66
N LEU A 93 26.05 -31.30 8.07
CA LEU A 93 26.31 -29.91 8.40
C LEU A 93 25.09 -29.04 8.02
N LYS A 94 24.57 -28.32 9.01
CA LYS A 94 23.35 -27.50 8.92
C LYS A 94 23.66 -26.02 8.96
N GLU A 95 24.53 -25.58 9.86
CA GLU A 95 24.85 -24.18 10.04
C GLU A 95 26.35 -23.92 9.91
N VAL A 96 26.69 -22.93 9.09
CA VAL A 96 28.07 -22.56 8.81
C VAL A 96 28.22 -21.05 8.84
N ASP A 97 29.19 -20.59 9.61
CA ASP A 97 29.63 -19.20 9.64
C ASP A 97 31.09 -19.08 9.21
N PHE A 98 31.29 -18.43 8.06
CA PHE A 98 32.59 -18.05 7.51
C PHE A 98 32.74 -16.53 7.37
N SER A 99 31.99 -15.76 8.16
CA SER A 99 32.02 -14.30 8.10
C SER A 99 33.39 -13.74 8.50
N TYR A 100 33.75 -12.55 8.02
CA TYR A 100 35.04 -11.91 8.32
C TYR A 100 36.24 -12.80 7.98
N ASN A 101 36.30 -13.22 6.72
CA ASN A 101 37.41 -13.97 6.14
C ASN A 101 37.88 -13.29 4.83
N GLN A 102 38.71 -13.96 4.03
CA GLN A 102 39.28 -13.42 2.79
C GLN A 102 38.88 -14.27 1.58
N ILE A 103 37.65 -14.80 1.58
CA ILE A 103 37.16 -15.70 0.54
C ILE A 103 36.83 -14.88 -0.72
N PRO A 104 37.52 -15.09 -1.85
CA PRO A 104 37.29 -14.30 -3.06
C PRO A 104 36.15 -14.83 -3.94
N ARG A 105 35.84 -16.14 -3.84
CA ARG A 105 34.88 -16.80 -4.75
C ARG A 105 34.18 -17.96 -4.07
N MET A 106 32.89 -18.10 -4.35
CA MET A 106 32.13 -19.29 -3.98
C MET A 106 32.53 -20.51 -4.81
N ARG A 107 32.38 -21.70 -4.21
CA ARG A 107 32.63 -23.02 -4.82
C ARG A 107 31.36 -23.87 -4.79
N ASP A 108 31.39 -24.97 -5.51
CA ASP A 108 30.30 -25.96 -5.53
C ASP A 108 30.02 -26.49 -4.11
N LEU A 109 28.80 -26.22 -3.62
CA LEU A 109 28.27 -26.66 -2.34
C LEU A 109 27.27 -27.81 -2.51
N SER A 110 27.19 -28.43 -3.69
CA SER A 110 26.20 -29.46 -4.03
C SER A 110 26.18 -30.69 -3.12
N ALA A 111 27.26 -30.91 -2.37
CA ALA A 111 27.40 -32.01 -1.45
C ALA A 111 26.91 -31.71 -0.01
N TYR A 112 26.53 -30.46 0.28
CA TYR A 112 26.02 -29.98 1.58
C TYR A 112 24.47 -29.86 1.58
N GLN A 113 23.77 -30.95 1.26
CA GLN A 113 22.32 -30.95 1.06
C GLN A 113 21.50 -30.64 2.34
N ALA A 114 22.10 -30.86 3.51
CA ALA A 114 21.48 -30.58 4.81
C ALA A 114 21.68 -29.13 5.28
N LEU A 115 22.46 -28.32 4.55
CA LEU A 115 22.79 -26.95 4.94
C LEU A 115 21.54 -26.09 4.95
N THR A 116 21.22 -25.52 6.11
CA THR A 116 20.05 -24.67 6.33
C THR A 116 20.41 -23.21 6.47
N LYS A 117 21.62 -22.90 6.95
CA LYS A 117 22.11 -21.54 7.18
C LYS A 117 23.57 -21.40 6.76
N LEU A 118 23.85 -20.39 5.94
CA LEU A 118 25.18 -20.06 5.46
C LEU A 118 25.45 -18.56 5.63
N LEU A 119 26.47 -18.22 6.42
CA LEU A 119 26.93 -16.85 6.63
C LEU A 119 28.31 -16.67 5.99
N LEU A 120 28.41 -15.72 5.07
CA LEU A 120 29.60 -15.38 4.30
C LEU A 120 29.83 -13.86 4.33
N ASP A 121 29.41 -13.20 5.39
CA ASP A 121 29.48 -11.74 5.53
C ASP A 121 30.94 -11.27 5.57
N TYR A 122 31.24 -10.05 5.14
CA TYR A 122 32.59 -9.48 5.20
C TYR A 122 33.66 -10.38 4.56
N ASN A 123 33.45 -10.70 3.28
CA ASN A 123 34.39 -11.44 2.44
C ASN A 123 34.67 -10.66 1.15
N ASN A 124 35.27 -11.30 0.14
CA ASN A 124 35.62 -10.69 -1.13
C ASN A 124 34.85 -11.33 -2.31
N ILE A 125 33.64 -11.83 -2.06
CA ILE A 125 32.86 -12.59 -3.05
C ILE A 125 32.26 -11.64 -4.09
N GLU A 126 32.48 -11.97 -5.37
CA GLU A 126 31.99 -11.19 -6.52
C GLU A 126 30.77 -11.84 -7.22
N GLU A 127 30.57 -13.14 -7.03
CA GLU A 127 29.53 -13.92 -7.70
C GLU A 127 28.99 -15.03 -6.78
N ILE A 128 27.65 -15.15 -6.74
CA ILE A 128 26.95 -16.26 -6.07
C ILE A 128 26.82 -17.43 -7.05
N ARG A 129 27.28 -18.62 -6.63
CA ARG A 129 27.22 -19.85 -7.44
C ARG A 129 27.40 -21.09 -6.58
N GLY A 130 27.08 -22.26 -7.12
CA GLY A 130 27.34 -23.54 -6.46
C GLY A 130 26.30 -23.91 -5.40
N LEU A 131 25.19 -23.16 -5.31
CA LEU A 131 24.13 -23.39 -4.34
C LEU A 131 23.00 -24.27 -4.89
N GLU A 132 23.06 -24.69 -6.15
CA GLU A 132 21.92 -25.23 -6.92
C GLU A 132 21.30 -26.49 -6.30
N LYS A 133 22.07 -27.25 -5.49
CA LYS A 133 21.57 -28.45 -4.79
C LYS A 133 21.37 -28.27 -3.29
N CYS A 134 21.46 -27.05 -2.77
CA CYS A 134 21.25 -26.73 -1.36
C CYS A 134 19.75 -26.58 -1.05
N HIS A 135 18.97 -27.64 -1.29
CA HIS A 135 17.50 -27.64 -1.17
C HIS A 135 16.96 -27.45 0.26
N SER A 136 17.84 -27.35 1.26
CA SER A 136 17.45 -27.07 2.65
C SER A 136 17.82 -25.64 3.08
N LEU A 137 18.49 -24.87 2.22
CA LEU A 137 19.03 -23.56 2.56
C LEU A 137 17.92 -22.53 2.68
N THR A 138 17.70 -22.07 3.91
CA THR A 138 16.62 -21.11 4.24
C THR A 138 17.17 -19.74 4.63
N HIS A 139 18.43 -19.68 5.08
CA HIS A 139 19.07 -18.45 5.54
C HIS A 139 20.42 -18.28 4.84
N LEU A 140 20.57 -17.20 4.07
CA LEU A 140 21.80 -16.86 3.37
C LEU A 140 22.16 -15.41 3.67
N SER A 141 23.39 -15.19 4.16
CA SER A 141 23.94 -13.86 4.39
C SER A 141 25.27 -13.70 3.66
N LEU A 142 25.34 -12.68 2.82
CA LEU A 142 26.47 -12.30 1.97
C LEU A 142 26.70 -10.79 2.05
N SER A 143 26.41 -10.19 3.21
CA SER A 143 26.59 -8.76 3.42
C SER A 143 28.07 -8.36 3.36
N HIS A 144 28.35 -7.10 3.01
CA HIS A 144 29.73 -6.60 2.92
C HIS A 144 30.62 -7.44 2.00
N ASN A 145 30.15 -7.71 0.79
CA ASN A 145 30.89 -8.38 -0.28
C ASN A 145 31.04 -7.45 -1.49
N ARG A 146 31.34 -8.00 -2.68
CA ARG A 146 31.54 -7.24 -3.92
C ARG A 146 30.57 -7.69 -5.03
N LEU A 147 29.38 -8.14 -4.64
CA LEU A 147 28.36 -8.61 -5.57
C LEU A 147 27.84 -7.44 -6.41
N ILE A 148 27.74 -7.63 -7.72
CA ILE A 148 27.19 -6.64 -8.67
C ILE A 148 25.80 -7.06 -9.18
N ALA A 149 25.50 -8.35 -9.12
CA ALA A 149 24.23 -8.92 -9.53
C ALA A 149 23.81 -10.04 -8.57
N ILE A 150 22.51 -10.31 -8.55
CA ILE A 150 21.92 -11.43 -7.84
C ILE A 150 21.69 -12.54 -8.87
N SER A 151 22.34 -13.70 -8.66
CA SER A 151 22.31 -14.86 -9.57
C SER A 151 22.60 -16.14 -8.80
N GLY A 152 22.37 -17.32 -9.39
CA GLY A 152 22.76 -18.59 -8.77
C GLY A 152 21.97 -18.93 -7.50
N LEU A 153 20.79 -18.32 -7.34
CA LEU A 153 19.83 -18.58 -6.26
C LEU A 153 18.59 -19.32 -6.77
N GLU A 154 18.61 -19.85 -8.01
CA GLU A 154 17.40 -20.38 -8.63
C GLU A 154 16.83 -21.58 -7.86
N ASN A 155 15.52 -21.56 -7.61
CA ASN A 155 14.75 -22.64 -6.97
C ASN A 155 15.19 -23.01 -5.54
N LEU A 156 15.87 -22.11 -4.83
CA LEU A 156 16.22 -22.33 -3.43
C LEU A 156 15.08 -21.91 -2.48
N PRO A 157 14.83 -22.64 -1.39
CA PRO A 157 13.78 -22.31 -0.42
C PRO A 157 14.26 -21.24 0.58
N ILE A 158 14.90 -20.18 0.09
CA ILE A 158 15.41 -19.10 0.92
C ILE A 158 14.22 -18.35 1.53
N LYS A 159 14.31 -18.11 2.84
CA LYS A 159 13.35 -17.32 3.64
C LYS A 159 13.96 -16.01 4.09
N MET A 160 15.25 -15.99 4.41
CA MET A 160 15.99 -14.80 4.81
C MET A 160 17.22 -14.64 3.92
N LEU A 161 17.27 -13.53 3.20
CA LEU A 161 18.38 -13.17 2.31
C LEU A 161 18.93 -11.81 2.72
N ASN A 162 20.20 -11.78 3.08
CA ASN A 162 20.91 -10.54 3.39
C ASN A 162 22.04 -10.34 2.37
N LEU A 163 21.91 -9.29 1.58
CA LEU A 163 22.82 -8.84 0.53
C LEU A 163 23.24 -7.38 0.74
N SER A 164 23.14 -6.88 1.97
CA SER A 164 23.47 -5.48 2.28
C SER A 164 24.95 -5.16 2.05
N SER A 165 25.26 -3.88 1.82
CA SER A 165 26.63 -3.41 1.58
C SER A 165 27.35 -4.15 0.44
N ASN A 166 26.69 -4.22 -0.71
CA ASN A 166 27.25 -4.76 -1.95
C ASN A 166 27.24 -3.66 -3.04
N GLN A 167 27.37 -4.05 -4.31
CA GLN A 167 27.37 -3.14 -5.46
C GLN A 167 26.24 -3.49 -6.45
N ILE A 168 25.12 -4.01 -5.93
CA ILE A 168 23.98 -4.45 -6.75
C ILE A 168 23.26 -3.23 -7.29
N GLU A 169 23.01 -3.20 -8.59
CA GLU A 169 22.30 -2.10 -9.27
C GLU A 169 20.85 -2.44 -9.62
N LYS A 170 20.53 -3.73 -9.79
CA LYS A 170 19.20 -4.20 -10.18
C LYS A 170 18.79 -5.43 -9.37
N ILE A 171 17.50 -5.50 -9.05
CA ILE A 171 16.89 -6.65 -8.40
C ILE A 171 16.45 -7.62 -9.50
N THR A 172 17.32 -8.56 -9.86
CA THR A 172 17.02 -9.60 -10.85
C THR A 172 17.37 -10.97 -10.27
N GLY A 173 16.75 -12.06 -10.71
CA GLY A 173 17.15 -13.40 -10.25
C GLY A 173 16.61 -13.76 -8.86
N LEU A 174 15.66 -12.97 -8.33
CA LEU A 174 14.87 -13.32 -7.15
C LEU A 174 13.57 -14.05 -7.52
N ASP A 175 13.14 -14.04 -8.78
CA ASP A 175 11.82 -14.48 -9.26
C ASP A 175 11.38 -15.87 -8.76
N SER A 176 12.35 -16.78 -8.60
CA SER A 176 12.11 -18.16 -8.16
C SER A 176 12.06 -18.34 -6.64
N LEU A 177 12.46 -17.34 -5.85
CA LEU A 177 12.52 -17.39 -4.39
C LEU A 177 11.15 -17.12 -3.76
N LYS A 178 10.14 -17.91 -4.12
CA LYS A 178 8.75 -17.74 -3.69
C LYS A 178 8.53 -17.96 -2.18
N THR A 179 9.53 -18.45 -1.44
CA THR A 179 9.51 -18.60 0.02
C THR A 179 10.14 -17.43 0.78
N LEU A 180 10.63 -16.40 0.08
CA LEU A 180 11.34 -15.29 0.68
C LEU A 180 10.42 -14.47 1.59
N GLN A 181 10.87 -14.23 2.82
CA GLN A 181 10.12 -13.49 3.86
C GLN A 181 10.84 -12.22 4.28
N LYS A 182 12.18 -12.25 4.31
CA LYS A 182 13.00 -11.11 4.72
C LYS A 182 14.11 -10.89 3.70
N LEU A 183 14.17 -9.68 3.17
CA LEU A 183 15.16 -9.25 2.21
C LEU A 183 15.85 -8.00 2.70
N ASP A 184 17.17 -8.07 2.83
CA ASP A 184 18.01 -6.90 3.10
C ASP A 184 18.92 -6.63 1.90
N LEU A 185 18.69 -5.48 1.29
CA LEU A 185 19.44 -4.92 0.16
C LEU A 185 19.99 -3.53 0.47
N SER A 186 20.10 -3.18 1.76
CA SER A 186 20.60 -1.87 2.17
C SER A 186 22.04 -1.61 1.72
N SER A 187 22.42 -0.34 1.54
CA SER A 187 23.75 0.08 1.07
C SER A 187 24.16 -0.60 -0.24
N ASN A 188 23.30 -0.50 -1.25
CA ASN A 188 23.56 -0.93 -2.63
C ASN A 188 23.39 0.25 -3.60
N LYS A 189 23.25 -0.02 -4.89
CA LYS A 189 23.07 0.99 -5.94
C LYS A 189 21.74 0.82 -6.68
N ILE A 190 20.74 0.28 -5.99
CA ILE A 190 19.46 -0.06 -6.60
C ILE A 190 18.65 1.21 -6.85
N SER A 191 18.19 1.39 -8.08
CA SER A 191 17.34 2.54 -8.45
C SER A 191 15.88 2.17 -8.72
N SER A 192 15.58 0.88 -8.89
CA SER A 192 14.24 0.38 -9.21
C SER A 192 13.89 -0.87 -8.41
N LEU A 193 12.60 -1.01 -8.08
CA LEU A 193 12.04 -2.15 -7.35
C LEU A 193 11.49 -3.26 -8.27
N GLU A 194 11.59 -3.09 -9.60
CA GLU A 194 11.29 -4.14 -10.57
C GLU A 194 12.08 -5.43 -10.22
N GLY A 195 11.39 -6.57 -10.23
CA GLY A 195 11.88 -7.89 -9.81
C GLY A 195 11.46 -8.32 -8.40
N LEU A 196 10.71 -7.48 -7.67
CA LEU A 196 10.10 -7.82 -6.36
C LEU A 196 8.62 -8.22 -6.46
N GLU A 197 8.03 -8.16 -7.64
CA GLU A 197 6.65 -8.55 -7.89
C GLU A 197 6.43 -10.04 -7.53
N GLU A 198 5.18 -10.41 -7.21
CA GLU A 198 4.78 -11.81 -6.97
C GLU A 198 5.54 -12.55 -5.84
N HIS A 199 6.15 -11.82 -4.89
CA HIS A 199 6.75 -12.37 -3.68
C HIS A 199 5.74 -12.35 -2.53
N ASP A 200 4.68 -13.16 -2.64
CA ASP A 200 3.51 -13.12 -1.75
C ASP A 200 3.84 -13.31 -0.26
N LEU A 201 4.96 -13.95 0.04
CA LEU A 201 5.42 -14.25 1.40
C LEU A 201 6.37 -13.19 1.98
N LEU A 202 6.71 -12.15 1.22
CA LEU A 202 7.68 -11.12 1.64
C LEU A 202 7.06 -10.20 2.69
N GLU A 203 7.66 -10.19 3.88
CA GLU A 203 7.16 -9.45 5.06
C GLU A 203 8.00 -8.19 5.34
N VAL A 204 9.31 -8.28 5.10
CA VAL A 204 10.30 -7.25 5.46
C VAL A 204 11.24 -6.98 4.29
N ILE A 205 11.31 -5.71 3.89
CA ILE A 205 12.22 -5.22 2.86
C ILE A 205 13.04 -4.06 3.43
N ASN A 206 14.36 -4.23 3.46
CA ASN A 206 15.30 -3.16 3.78
C ASN A 206 16.03 -2.70 2.52
N LEU A 207 15.77 -1.46 2.10
CA LEU A 207 16.36 -0.80 0.95
C LEU A 207 17.08 0.49 1.35
N GLU A 208 17.44 0.65 2.63
CA GLU A 208 18.18 1.84 3.11
C GLU A 208 19.43 2.10 2.28
N ASP A 209 19.79 3.37 2.04
CA ASP A 209 21.02 3.77 1.36
C ASP A 209 21.15 3.15 -0.04
N ASN A 210 20.15 3.43 -0.88
CA ASN A 210 20.08 3.07 -2.29
C ASN A 210 19.78 4.33 -3.14
N GLN A 211 19.45 4.14 -4.41
CA GLN A 211 19.25 5.21 -5.40
C GLN A 211 17.79 5.33 -5.85
N ILE A 212 16.83 4.94 -5.01
CA ILE A 212 15.40 5.00 -5.32
C ILE A 212 14.94 6.46 -5.29
N ALA A 213 14.59 7.00 -6.45
CA ALA A 213 14.30 8.43 -6.59
C ALA A 213 12.81 8.77 -6.62
N GLU A 214 11.97 7.86 -7.12
CA GLU A 214 10.57 8.13 -7.44
C GLU A 214 9.60 7.24 -6.67
N LEU A 215 8.42 7.79 -6.32
CA LEU A 215 7.34 7.04 -5.67
C LEU A 215 6.63 6.05 -6.61
N SER A 216 6.83 6.17 -7.93
CA SER A 216 6.30 5.19 -8.91
C SER A 216 6.91 3.81 -8.72
N GLU A 217 8.13 3.71 -8.20
CA GLU A 217 8.79 2.41 -7.94
C GLU A 217 8.04 1.56 -6.91
N LEU A 218 7.16 2.16 -6.11
CA LEU A 218 6.34 1.41 -5.15
C LEU A 218 5.23 0.58 -5.82
N GLU A 219 4.92 0.83 -7.09
CA GLU A 219 3.91 0.07 -7.86
C GLU A 219 4.33 -1.41 -8.00
N TYR A 220 5.63 -1.70 -8.00
CA TYR A 220 6.14 -3.08 -8.07
C TYR A 220 5.90 -3.89 -6.78
N ILE A 221 5.62 -3.22 -5.65
CA ILE A 221 5.44 -3.86 -4.36
C ILE A 221 4.06 -3.58 -3.73
N GLU A 222 3.16 -2.89 -4.45
CA GLU A 222 1.85 -2.50 -3.92
C GLU A 222 0.93 -3.69 -3.64
N ASP A 223 1.03 -4.73 -4.48
CA ASP A 223 0.22 -5.95 -4.41
C ASP A 223 0.79 -7.00 -3.45
N LEU A 224 1.91 -6.75 -2.77
CA LEU A 224 2.49 -7.71 -1.82
C LEU A 224 1.62 -7.84 -0.56
N PRO A 225 0.94 -8.98 -0.33
CA PRO A 225 -0.14 -9.09 0.66
C PRO A 225 0.37 -9.15 2.10
N LEU A 226 1.60 -9.65 2.30
CA LEU A 226 2.20 -9.83 3.61
C LEU A 226 3.26 -8.78 3.95
N LEU A 227 3.52 -7.80 3.07
CA LEU A 227 4.51 -6.76 3.34
C LEU A 227 4.09 -5.90 4.53
N ARG A 228 4.89 -5.88 5.59
CA ARG A 228 4.64 -5.10 6.82
C ARG A 228 5.69 -4.05 7.11
N VAL A 229 6.95 -4.34 6.77
CA VAL A 229 8.07 -3.47 7.12
C VAL A 229 8.82 -3.07 5.86
N LEU A 230 8.91 -1.77 5.62
CA LEU A 230 9.67 -1.19 4.53
C LEU A 230 10.63 -0.14 5.08
N ASN A 231 11.91 -0.23 4.73
CA ASN A 231 12.91 0.79 5.05
C ASN A 231 13.49 1.38 3.77
N LEU A 232 13.30 2.68 3.57
CA LEU A 232 13.77 3.46 2.42
C LEU A 232 14.65 4.63 2.89
N LEU A 233 15.14 4.61 4.13
CA LEU A 233 16.06 5.62 4.65
C LEU A 233 17.22 5.88 3.70
N LYS A 234 17.68 7.14 3.61
CA LYS A 234 18.82 7.54 2.77
C LYS A 234 18.64 7.26 1.26
N ASN A 235 17.41 7.16 0.78
CA ASN A 235 17.11 7.18 -0.65
C ASN A 235 16.63 8.57 -1.08
N PRO A 236 16.91 9.02 -2.32
CA PRO A 236 16.46 10.32 -2.82
C PRO A 236 14.94 10.53 -2.75
N VAL A 237 14.13 9.46 -2.81
CA VAL A 237 12.67 9.51 -2.65
C VAL A 237 12.23 10.17 -1.33
N GLN A 238 13.04 10.14 -0.27
CA GLN A 238 12.73 10.78 1.01
C GLN A 238 12.69 12.31 0.93
N GLU A 239 13.32 12.91 -0.07
CA GLU A 239 13.30 14.36 -0.28
C GLU A 239 11.98 14.84 -0.91
N GLN A 240 11.14 13.92 -1.39
CA GLN A 240 9.86 14.27 -2.00
C GLN A 240 8.89 14.85 -0.97
N ALA A 241 8.12 15.86 -1.40
CA ALA A 241 7.07 16.45 -0.59
C ALA A 241 5.99 15.41 -0.28
N ASP A 242 5.52 15.39 0.97
CA ASP A 242 4.53 14.43 1.45
C ASP A 242 4.94 12.95 1.30
N TYR A 243 6.25 12.64 1.23
CA TYR A 243 6.80 11.28 1.14
C TYR A 243 6.11 10.32 2.10
N TRP A 244 6.12 10.64 3.40
CA TRP A 244 5.56 9.79 4.46
C TRP A 244 4.11 9.38 4.20
N LEU A 245 3.23 10.36 3.94
CA LEU A 245 1.81 10.10 3.70
C LEU A 245 1.57 9.41 2.35
N SER A 246 2.39 9.71 1.33
CA SER A 246 2.26 9.12 0.00
C SER A 246 2.63 7.64 0.00
N VAL A 247 3.70 7.25 0.71
CA VAL A 247 4.08 5.84 0.88
C VAL A 247 3.01 5.09 1.67
N ILE A 248 2.54 5.66 2.78
CA ILE A 248 1.47 5.04 3.58
C ILE A 248 0.19 4.84 2.74
N PHE A 249 -0.16 5.82 1.90
CA PHE A 249 -1.34 5.73 1.03
C PHE A 249 -1.19 4.64 -0.03
N LYS A 250 -0.03 4.54 -0.69
CA LYS A 250 0.25 3.48 -1.67
C LYS A 250 0.32 2.09 -1.03
N LEU A 251 0.84 2.00 0.20
CA LEU A 251 1.11 0.74 0.90
C LEU A 251 0.40 0.68 2.25
N LEU A 252 -0.95 0.70 2.23
CA LEU A 252 -1.78 0.72 3.45
C LEU A 252 -1.55 -0.49 4.38
N GLN A 253 -1.00 -1.59 3.85
CA GLN A 253 -0.67 -2.82 4.59
C GLN A 253 0.53 -2.67 5.55
N LEU A 254 1.38 -1.66 5.36
CA LEU A 254 2.58 -1.46 6.20
C LEU A 254 2.22 -1.18 7.66
N THR A 255 3.05 -1.71 8.56
CA THR A 255 3.04 -1.40 10.01
C THR A 255 4.20 -0.51 10.40
N ASP A 256 5.33 -0.63 9.69
CA ASP A 256 6.55 0.09 9.98
C ASP A 256 7.15 0.63 8.67
N LEU A 257 7.47 1.92 8.66
CA LEU A 257 8.15 2.62 7.57
C LEU A 257 9.35 3.36 8.13
N ASP A 258 10.52 3.20 7.53
CA ASP A 258 11.76 3.90 7.91
C ASP A 258 12.09 3.78 9.40
N LEU A 259 11.96 2.55 9.91
CA LEU A 259 12.18 2.17 11.32
C LEU A 259 11.22 2.84 12.32
N LYS A 260 10.11 3.42 11.83
CA LYS A 260 9.05 4.03 12.65
C LYS A 260 7.74 3.30 12.45
N LYS A 261 7.02 3.08 13.55
CA LYS A 261 5.66 2.52 13.51
C LYS A 261 4.68 3.52 12.93
N ILE A 262 3.83 3.06 12.03
CA ILE A 262 2.73 3.82 11.44
C ILE A 262 1.51 3.72 12.36
N SER A 263 0.99 4.85 12.79
CA SER A 263 -0.25 4.92 13.58
C SER A 263 -1.50 4.82 12.69
N VAL A 264 -2.65 4.47 13.30
CA VAL A 264 -3.93 4.40 12.58
C VAL A 264 -4.32 5.80 12.10
N GLU A 265 -4.05 6.83 12.90
CA GLU A 265 -4.31 8.23 12.58
C GLU A 265 -3.54 8.67 11.33
N GLU A 266 -2.29 8.24 11.17
CA GLU A 266 -1.49 8.53 9.98
C GLU A 266 -2.02 7.83 8.73
N LYS A 267 -2.50 6.59 8.85
CA LYS A 267 -3.17 5.89 7.74
C LYS A 267 -4.43 6.62 7.30
N VAL A 268 -5.25 7.04 8.26
CA VAL A 268 -6.45 7.85 7.98
C VAL A 268 -6.07 9.20 7.37
N ALA A 269 -5.02 9.86 7.86
CA ALA A 269 -4.53 11.12 7.30
C ALA A 269 -4.01 10.97 5.87
N ALA A 270 -3.31 9.86 5.57
CA ALA A 270 -2.83 9.55 4.23
C ALA A 270 -3.99 9.36 3.25
N VAL A 271 -5.00 8.56 3.61
CA VAL A 271 -6.23 8.38 2.82
C VAL A 271 -6.95 9.72 2.66
N ASN A 272 -7.20 10.46 3.74
CA ASN A 272 -7.89 11.75 3.68
C ASN A 272 -7.17 12.78 2.81
N ARG A 273 -5.85 12.68 2.65
CA ARG A 273 -5.08 13.62 1.83
C ARG A 273 -5.03 13.21 0.37
N CYS A 274 -4.86 11.92 0.08
CA CYS A 274 -4.67 11.41 -1.27
C CYS A 274 -5.99 11.04 -1.96
N ASP A 275 -6.96 10.51 -1.21
CA ASP A 275 -8.29 10.13 -1.68
C ASP A 275 -9.35 10.36 -0.58
N PRO A 276 -9.72 11.64 -0.30
CA PRO A 276 -10.64 11.97 0.79
C PRO A 276 -12.01 11.31 0.61
N PRO A 277 -12.57 10.70 1.68
CA PRO A 277 -13.95 10.25 1.71
C PRO A 277 -14.92 11.35 1.23
N PRO A 278 -15.98 10.99 0.49
CA PRO A 278 -16.93 11.97 -0.06
C PRO A 278 -17.57 12.88 1.00
N GLU A 279 -17.74 12.39 2.23
CA GLU A 279 -18.27 13.16 3.35
C GLU A 279 -17.31 14.28 3.77
N ILE A 280 -16.01 14.01 3.79
CA ILE A 280 -14.97 14.99 4.12
C ILE A 280 -14.90 16.05 3.03
N VAL A 281 -14.98 15.65 1.75
CA VAL A 281 -15.05 16.59 0.62
C VAL A 281 -16.27 17.51 0.78
N ALA A 282 -17.45 16.95 1.04
CA ALA A 282 -18.67 17.73 1.21
C ALA A 282 -18.64 18.67 2.42
N ALA A 283 -17.99 18.27 3.52
CA ALA A 283 -17.82 19.10 4.71
C ALA A 283 -16.84 20.25 4.47
N GLU A 284 -15.73 19.99 3.78
CA GLU A 284 -14.73 20.99 3.43
C GLU A 284 -15.29 22.02 2.45
N ASP A 285 -16.06 21.56 1.45
CA ASP A 285 -16.81 22.42 0.52
C ASP A 285 -17.74 23.35 1.29
N HIS A 286 -18.55 22.79 2.20
CA HIS A 286 -19.48 23.57 3.00
C HIS A 286 -18.75 24.60 3.88
N ARG A 287 -17.68 24.19 4.59
CA ARG A 287 -16.85 25.08 5.42
C ARG A 287 -16.32 26.26 4.61
N THR A 288 -15.82 25.97 3.41
CA THR A 288 -15.28 26.95 2.47
C THR A 288 -16.36 27.96 2.08
N HIS A 289 -17.56 27.51 1.70
CA HIS A 289 -18.67 28.40 1.34
C HIS A 289 -19.18 29.24 2.51
N VAL A 290 -19.23 28.69 3.73
CA VAL A 290 -19.60 29.45 4.94
C VAL A 290 -18.58 30.55 5.22
N MET A 291 -17.28 30.23 5.13
CA MET A 291 -16.22 31.21 5.32
C MET A 291 -16.32 32.34 4.30
N TYR A 292 -16.48 32.02 3.00
CA TYR A 292 -16.62 33.06 1.97
C TYR A 292 -17.89 33.89 2.13
N ASN A 293 -19.00 33.28 2.54
CA ASN A 293 -20.24 34.00 2.82
C ASN A 293 -20.05 34.98 4.00
N ALA A 294 -19.34 34.58 5.05
CA ALA A 294 -19.03 35.44 6.20
C ALA A 294 -18.12 36.63 5.84
N LEU A 295 -17.31 36.50 4.77
CA LEU A 295 -16.47 37.59 4.25
C LEU A 295 -17.24 38.58 3.36
N GLN A 296 -18.47 38.27 2.94
CA GLN A 296 -19.29 39.16 2.12
C GLN A 296 -20.07 40.18 2.97
N PRO A 297 -20.47 41.33 2.38
CA PRO A 297 -21.34 42.28 3.06
C PRO A 297 -22.64 41.59 3.51
N GLN A 298 -23.01 41.76 4.78
CA GLN A 298 -24.25 41.19 5.30
C GLN A 298 -25.46 41.78 4.56
N ARG A 299 -26.13 40.95 3.77
CA ARG A 299 -27.38 41.26 3.07
C ARG A 299 -28.48 40.37 3.62
N ILE A 300 -29.66 40.95 3.87
CA ILE A 300 -30.85 40.16 4.14
C ILE A 300 -31.26 39.50 2.83
N LEU A 301 -31.30 38.17 2.83
CA LEU A 301 -31.62 37.36 1.66
C LEU A 301 -33.10 36.98 1.67
N ASP A 302 -33.74 37.00 0.52
CA ASP A 302 -35.16 36.63 0.35
C ASP A 302 -35.35 35.15 0.73
N SER A 303 -34.35 34.30 0.41
CA SER A 303 -34.32 32.90 0.80
C SER A 303 -34.09 32.65 2.31
N THR A 304 -33.76 33.70 3.08
CA THR A 304 -33.59 33.62 4.54
C THR A 304 -34.76 34.22 5.32
N LEU A 305 -35.80 34.68 4.61
CA LEU A 305 -36.99 35.30 5.20
C LEU A 305 -38.13 34.37 5.66
N PRO A 306 -38.06 33.02 5.62
CA PRO A 306 -38.83 32.22 6.55
C PRO A 306 -37.99 32.02 7.84
N SER A 307 -38.63 32.06 9.01
CA SER A 307 -37.97 32.06 10.35
C SER A 307 -36.89 30.98 10.51
N LEU A 308 -36.00 31.08 11.51
CA LEU A 308 -35.02 30.02 11.85
C LEU A 308 -35.67 28.61 11.98
N ASP A 309 -36.97 28.56 12.30
CA ASP A 309 -37.76 27.34 12.45
C ASP A 309 -38.34 26.80 11.13
N THR A 310 -38.31 27.56 10.03
CA THR A 310 -38.83 27.19 8.71
C THR A 310 -37.79 27.48 7.61
N PRO A 311 -36.98 26.51 7.19
CA PRO A 311 -36.01 26.72 6.11
C PRO A 311 -36.72 26.99 4.77
N TYR A 312 -36.03 27.69 3.85
CA TYR A 312 -36.57 27.95 2.51
C TYR A 312 -36.88 26.66 1.77
N PRO A 313 -38.12 26.51 1.23
CA PRO A 313 -38.55 25.26 0.63
C PRO A 313 -37.79 24.99 -0.67
N MET A 314 -37.20 23.80 -0.74
CA MET A 314 -36.51 23.33 -1.93
C MET A 314 -36.75 21.83 -2.13
N LEU A 315 -36.94 21.44 -3.40
CA LEU A 315 -37.08 20.07 -3.85
C LEU A 315 -35.87 19.68 -4.71
N VAL A 316 -35.21 18.58 -4.36
CA VAL A 316 -34.00 18.11 -5.01
C VAL A 316 -34.21 16.70 -5.53
N LEU A 317 -34.13 16.53 -6.85
CA LEU A 317 -34.14 15.21 -7.48
C LEU A 317 -32.69 14.71 -7.63
N VAL A 318 -32.37 13.62 -6.94
CA VAL A 318 -31.02 13.04 -6.92
C VAL A 318 -31.03 11.75 -7.73
N GLY A 319 -30.01 11.50 -8.53
CA GLY A 319 -29.90 10.22 -9.22
C GLY A 319 -28.70 10.16 -10.16
N PRO A 320 -28.36 8.96 -10.66
CA PRO A 320 -27.19 8.77 -11.50
C PRO A 320 -27.33 9.46 -12.86
N LEU A 321 -26.26 9.47 -13.64
CA LEU A 321 -26.18 10.17 -14.91
C LEU A 321 -27.32 9.77 -15.86
N ALA A 322 -27.99 10.74 -16.49
CA ALA A 322 -29.03 10.49 -17.49
C ALA A 322 -30.18 9.55 -17.05
N CYS A 323 -30.49 9.43 -15.75
CA CYS A 323 -31.65 8.68 -15.24
C CYS A 323 -33.01 9.39 -15.46
N GLY A 324 -33.06 10.45 -16.28
CA GLY A 324 -34.27 11.25 -16.50
C GLY A 324 -34.50 12.38 -15.49
N LYS A 325 -33.56 12.61 -14.55
CA LYS A 325 -33.70 13.62 -13.49
C LYS A 325 -33.99 15.03 -14.02
N ARG A 326 -33.34 15.46 -15.09
CA ARG A 326 -33.55 16.78 -15.69
C ARG A 326 -34.93 16.91 -16.31
N GLU A 327 -35.33 15.91 -17.08
CA GLU A 327 -36.62 15.83 -17.75
C GLU A 327 -37.77 15.84 -16.73
N LEU A 328 -37.64 15.04 -15.66
CA LEU A 328 -38.61 14.97 -14.57
C LEU A 328 -38.69 16.29 -13.77
N THR A 329 -37.56 16.92 -13.48
CA THR A 329 -37.53 18.23 -12.79
C THR A 329 -38.29 19.28 -13.58
N HIS A 330 -38.06 19.37 -14.90
CA HIS A 330 -38.78 20.30 -15.77
C HIS A 330 -40.28 19.95 -15.86
N LYS A 331 -40.65 18.67 -15.93
CA LYS A 331 -42.07 18.27 -15.93
C LYS A 331 -42.77 18.70 -14.63
N ILE A 332 -42.13 18.52 -13.47
CA ILE A 332 -42.67 18.95 -12.16
C ILE A 332 -42.82 20.46 -12.09
N CYS A 333 -41.80 21.22 -12.49
CA CYS A 333 -41.89 22.69 -12.51
C CYS A 333 -43.00 23.20 -13.44
N ARG A 334 -43.31 22.48 -14.52
CA ARG A 334 -44.44 22.83 -15.42
C ARG A 334 -45.79 22.52 -14.81
N GLN A 335 -45.95 21.36 -14.15
CA GLN A 335 -47.22 20.97 -13.54
C GLN A 335 -47.55 21.78 -12.28
N PHE A 336 -46.54 22.08 -11.46
CA PHE A 336 -46.66 22.79 -10.20
C PHE A 336 -46.00 24.18 -10.30
N ASN A 337 -46.22 24.88 -11.40
CA ASN A 337 -45.60 26.18 -11.71
C ASN A 337 -45.91 27.30 -10.70
N ASN A 338 -47.02 27.19 -9.98
CA ASN A 338 -47.41 28.10 -8.90
C ASN A 338 -46.63 27.86 -7.59
N PHE A 339 -45.91 26.74 -7.48
CA PHE A 339 -45.16 26.35 -6.28
C PHE A 339 -43.66 26.29 -6.54
N PHE A 340 -43.23 25.80 -7.71
CA PHE A 340 -41.82 25.53 -8.00
C PHE A 340 -41.33 26.28 -9.22
N ARG A 341 -40.07 26.73 -9.16
CA ARG A 341 -39.29 27.13 -10.32
C ARG A 341 -38.01 26.33 -10.43
N TYR A 342 -37.62 26.05 -11.67
CA TYR A 342 -36.37 25.37 -11.97
C TYR A 342 -35.20 26.28 -11.59
N GLY A 343 -34.32 25.81 -10.70
CA GLY A 343 -33.05 26.46 -10.43
C GLY A 343 -32.02 26.05 -11.47
N ASP A 344 -31.57 27.00 -12.28
CA ASP A 344 -30.47 26.75 -13.20
C ASP A 344 -29.21 26.32 -12.44
N TYR A 345 -28.55 25.31 -12.98
CA TYR A 345 -27.37 24.68 -12.41
C TYR A 345 -26.24 24.76 -13.45
N ASP A 346 -25.24 25.59 -13.18
CA ASP A 346 -24.21 25.91 -14.16
C ASP A 346 -23.01 24.95 -14.05
N PRO A 347 -22.59 24.30 -15.16
CA PRO A 347 -21.30 23.63 -15.22
C PRO A 347 -20.18 24.68 -15.22
N LEU A 348 -19.28 24.60 -14.23
CA LEU A 348 -18.30 25.64 -13.97
C LEU A 348 -17.06 25.58 -14.89
N ARG A 349 -16.51 24.39 -15.17
CA ARG A 349 -15.55 24.04 -16.25
C ARG A 349 -14.94 22.63 -16.05
N LYS A 350 -14.24 22.10 -17.07
CA LYS A 350 -13.37 20.91 -16.97
C LYS A 350 -11.99 21.32 -16.48
N LEU A 351 -11.47 20.69 -15.43
CA LEU A 351 -10.09 20.90 -14.95
C LEU A 351 -9.15 19.79 -15.44
N LEU A 352 -7.91 20.18 -15.77
CA LEU A 352 -6.81 19.25 -16.03
C LEU A 352 -6.37 18.57 -14.73
N PRO A 353 -5.86 17.32 -14.79
CA PRO A 353 -5.52 16.56 -13.60
C PRO A 353 -4.18 17.04 -13.02
N LEU A 354 -4.21 18.01 -12.09
CA LEU A 354 -3.06 18.28 -11.21
C LEU A 354 -3.50 18.87 -9.87
N LYS A 355 -3.05 18.23 -8.78
CA LYS A 355 -3.21 18.60 -7.36
C LYS A 355 -4.63 19.02 -6.97
N TYR A 356 -5.44 18.02 -6.65
CA TYR A 356 -6.86 18.13 -6.27
C TYR A 356 -7.16 19.18 -5.20
N PHE A 357 -6.23 19.44 -4.27
CA PHE A 357 -6.42 20.46 -3.24
C PHE A 357 -6.13 21.89 -3.73
N LEU A 358 -4.99 22.13 -4.40
CA LEU A 358 -4.56 23.50 -4.73
C LEU A 358 -5.45 24.16 -5.79
N CYS A 359 -5.84 23.41 -6.81
CA CYS A 359 -6.73 23.90 -7.87
C CYS A 359 -8.13 24.22 -7.35
N TYR A 360 -8.63 23.45 -6.38
CA TYR A 360 -9.95 23.67 -5.79
C TYR A 360 -10.02 24.98 -5.01
N TYR A 361 -9.06 25.25 -4.11
CA TYR A 361 -9.01 26.50 -3.36
C TYR A 361 -8.84 27.73 -4.26
N THR A 362 -8.03 27.62 -5.30
CA THR A 362 -7.82 28.70 -6.29
C THR A 362 -9.14 29.04 -6.99
N TYR A 363 -9.99 28.05 -7.26
CA TYR A 363 -11.27 28.23 -7.92
C TYR A 363 -12.35 28.77 -6.97
N CYS A 364 -12.45 28.26 -5.74
CA CYS A 364 -13.34 28.86 -4.74
C CYS A 364 -13.01 30.35 -4.51
N PHE A 365 -11.74 30.74 -4.66
CA PHE A 365 -11.30 32.12 -4.62
C PHE A 365 -11.86 32.99 -5.75
N GLU A 366 -12.07 32.46 -6.96
CA GLU A 366 -12.64 33.20 -8.10
C GLU A 366 -14.17 33.39 -7.96
N PHE A 367 -14.86 32.52 -7.22
CA PHE A 367 -16.33 32.49 -7.13
C PHE A 367 -16.89 32.92 -5.76
N GLN A 368 -16.10 33.67 -4.98
CA GLN A 368 -16.44 34.29 -3.68
C GLN A 368 -17.95 34.38 -3.40
N GLY A 369 -18.49 33.49 -2.57
CA GLY A 369 -19.86 33.55 -2.04
C GLY A 369 -21.01 33.40 -3.06
N LYS A 370 -20.73 33.17 -4.36
CA LYS A 370 -21.74 33.07 -5.43
C LYS A 370 -22.55 31.79 -5.40
N PHE A 371 -22.02 30.72 -4.81
CA PHE A 371 -22.68 29.41 -4.76
C PHE A 371 -23.10 29.06 -3.34
N ILE A 372 -24.19 28.29 -3.23
CA ILE A 372 -24.68 27.72 -1.97
C ILE A 372 -24.08 26.34 -1.72
N ALA A 373 -23.88 25.59 -2.80
CA ALA A 373 -23.22 24.29 -2.78
C ALA A 373 -22.46 24.11 -4.09
N THR A 374 -21.33 23.41 -4.01
CA THR A 374 -20.57 22.93 -5.16
C THR A 374 -20.29 21.45 -5.00
N TYR A 375 -20.04 20.77 -6.11
CA TYR A 375 -19.49 19.41 -6.11
C TYR A 375 -18.69 19.14 -7.37
N LYS A 376 -17.90 18.07 -7.33
CA LYS A 376 -17.15 17.55 -8.49
C LYS A 376 -17.78 16.25 -8.97
N TYR A 377 -17.96 16.11 -10.28
CA TYR A 377 -18.40 14.87 -10.90
C TYR A 377 -17.78 14.71 -12.30
N SER A 378 -17.24 13.53 -12.60
CA SER A 378 -16.53 13.21 -13.86
C SER A 378 -15.51 14.28 -14.31
N GLY A 379 -14.76 14.87 -13.36
CA GLY A 379 -13.76 15.90 -13.65
C GLY A 379 -14.30 17.31 -13.91
N TYR A 380 -15.62 17.49 -13.84
CA TYR A 380 -16.27 18.79 -13.92
C TYR A 380 -16.66 19.28 -12.53
N HIS A 381 -16.53 20.60 -12.31
CA HIS A 381 -17.14 21.24 -11.16
C HIS A 381 -18.51 21.77 -11.53
N TYR A 382 -19.39 21.69 -10.55
CA TYR A 382 -20.73 22.19 -10.66
C TYR A 382 -21.10 22.97 -9.41
N GLY A 383 -22.02 23.94 -9.54
CA GLY A 383 -22.41 24.80 -8.44
C GLY A 383 -23.85 25.28 -8.52
N LEU A 384 -24.51 25.36 -7.36
CA LEU A 384 -25.87 25.88 -7.20
C LEU A 384 -25.79 27.36 -6.83
N GLY A 385 -26.13 28.24 -7.78
CA GLY A 385 -25.98 29.68 -7.64
C GLY A 385 -26.91 30.29 -6.60
N ARG A 386 -26.36 31.16 -5.74
CA ARG A 386 -27.11 31.92 -4.73
C ARG A 386 -28.08 32.89 -5.39
N ASP A 387 -27.63 33.65 -6.38
CA ASP A 387 -28.46 34.66 -7.06
C ASP A 387 -29.69 34.05 -7.73
N THR A 388 -29.56 32.84 -8.29
CA THR A 388 -30.68 32.08 -8.86
C THR A 388 -31.72 31.75 -7.80
N ILE A 389 -31.29 31.25 -6.64
CA ILE A 389 -32.19 30.93 -5.52
C ILE A 389 -32.86 32.18 -4.98
N GLU A 390 -32.12 33.29 -4.83
CA GLU A 390 -32.70 34.57 -4.39
C GLU A 390 -33.72 35.12 -5.39
N SER A 391 -33.46 34.98 -6.70
CA SER A 391 -34.42 35.41 -7.73
C SER A 391 -35.71 34.62 -7.64
N ILE A 392 -35.64 33.30 -7.44
CA ILE A 392 -36.81 32.43 -7.31
C ILE A 392 -37.57 32.74 -6.01
N ALA A 393 -36.86 32.93 -4.90
CA ALA A 393 -37.44 33.26 -3.61
C ALA A 393 -38.20 34.60 -3.65
N ARG A 394 -37.68 35.61 -4.36
CA ARG A 394 -38.35 36.90 -4.54
C ARG A 394 -39.70 36.80 -5.26
N GLU A 395 -39.89 35.77 -6.07
CA GLU A 395 -41.15 35.47 -6.74
C GLU A 395 -42.12 34.67 -5.85
N GLY A 396 -41.73 34.34 -4.62
CA GLY A 396 -42.55 33.54 -3.69
C GLY A 396 -42.61 32.05 -4.04
N LEU A 397 -41.69 31.56 -4.88
CA LEU A 397 -41.63 30.17 -5.32
C LEU A 397 -40.54 29.38 -4.60
N ALA A 398 -40.74 28.07 -4.50
CA ALA A 398 -39.74 27.11 -4.04
C ALA A 398 -38.78 26.73 -5.18
N THR A 399 -37.53 26.46 -4.83
CA THR A 399 -36.52 26.02 -5.81
C THR A 399 -36.65 24.53 -6.08
N CYS A 400 -36.66 24.12 -7.34
CA CYS A 400 -36.64 22.72 -7.75
C CYS A 400 -35.41 22.47 -8.64
N VAL A 401 -34.53 21.57 -8.22
CA VAL A 401 -33.23 21.30 -8.87
C VAL A 401 -32.95 19.81 -8.94
N HIS A 402 -32.00 19.42 -9.79
CA HIS A 402 -31.49 18.06 -9.83
C HIS A 402 -29.99 18.01 -9.56
N LEU A 403 -29.53 17.02 -8.81
CA LEU A 403 -28.12 16.87 -8.41
C LEU A 403 -27.66 15.42 -8.54
N GLU A 404 -26.34 15.23 -8.68
CA GLU A 404 -25.69 13.95 -8.35
C GLU A 404 -25.63 13.77 -6.82
N ILE A 405 -25.26 12.58 -6.35
CA ILE A 405 -25.15 12.28 -4.90
C ILE A 405 -24.17 13.22 -4.18
N GLU A 406 -23.06 13.57 -4.81
CA GLU A 406 -22.05 14.48 -4.25
C GLU A 406 -22.65 15.87 -4.00
N GLY A 407 -23.47 16.36 -4.93
CA GLY A 407 -24.20 17.61 -4.77
C GLY A 407 -25.23 17.54 -3.65
N ALA A 408 -25.93 16.41 -3.53
CA ALA A 408 -26.87 16.19 -2.44
C ALA A 408 -26.16 16.20 -1.08
N ARG A 409 -25.00 15.51 -0.95
CA ARG A 409 -24.15 15.51 0.26
C ARG A 409 -23.72 16.92 0.65
N SER A 410 -23.19 17.68 -0.32
CA SER A 410 -22.75 19.07 -0.12
C SER A 410 -23.92 19.95 0.36
N LEU A 411 -25.08 19.83 -0.27
CA LEU A 411 -26.26 20.62 0.07
C LEU A 411 -26.88 20.25 1.43
N LYS A 412 -26.77 18.97 1.86
CA LYS A 412 -27.26 18.51 3.17
C LYS A 412 -26.54 19.18 4.35
N ASN A 413 -25.29 19.63 4.15
CA ASN A 413 -24.56 20.38 5.16
C ASN A 413 -25.03 21.84 5.28
N THR A 414 -25.88 22.32 4.36
CA THR A 414 -26.39 23.70 4.37
C THR A 414 -27.65 23.86 5.23
N TYR A 415 -28.01 25.11 5.53
CA TYR A 415 -29.21 25.44 6.31
C TYR A 415 -30.52 25.24 5.55
N PHE A 416 -30.49 24.99 4.23
CA PHE A 416 -31.69 24.93 3.38
C PHE A 416 -32.57 23.69 3.62
N LYS A 417 -32.06 22.62 4.26
CA LYS A 417 -32.78 21.37 4.59
C LYS A 417 -33.82 20.97 3.52
N PRO A 418 -33.41 20.82 2.25
CA PRO A 418 -34.36 20.55 1.17
C PRO A 418 -34.90 19.11 1.27
N ARG A 419 -36.00 18.86 0.57
CA ARG A 419 -36.52 17.49 0.38
C ARG A 419 -35.80 16.82 -0.76
N TYR A 420 -35.27 15.63 -0.53
CA TYR A 420 -34.53 14.84 -1.49
C TYR A 420 -35.34 13.64 -1.96
N ILE A 421 -35.56 13.52 -3.27
CA ILE A 421 -36.15 12.34 -3.88
C ILE A 421 -35.07 11.65 -4.71
N LEU A 422 -34.78 10.40 -4.39
CA LEU A 422 -33.84 9.58 -5.14
C LEU A 422 -34.55 8.96 -6.35
N LEU A 423 -33.97 9.14 -7.52
CA LEU A 423 -34.39 8.58 -8.79
C LEU A 423 -33.44 7.44 -9.16
N VAL A 424 -33.93 6.21 -9.19
CA VAL A 424 -33.10 5.02 -9.43
C VAL A 424 -33.65 4.19 -10.58
N PRO A 425 -32.83 3.88 -11.61
CA PRO A 425 -33.18 2.87 -12.59
C PRO A 425 -32.96 1.47 -11.99
N LYS A 426 -34.03 0.71 -11.75
CA LYS A 426 -33.91 -0.64 -11.15
C LYS A 426 -33.43 -1.68 -12.17
N ASN A 427 -33.73 -1.51 -13.44
CA ASN A 427 -33.25 -2.38 -14.52
C ASN A 427 -31.94 -1.84 -15.11
N LYS A 428 -30.81 -2.34 -14.61
CA LYS A 428 -29.47 -1.91 -15.02
C LYS A 428 -29.16 -2.19 -16.49
N GLU A 429 -29.59 -3.34 -17.03
CA GLU A 429 -29.35 -3.68 -18.44
C GLU A 429 -30.07 -2.69 -19.38
N LYS A 430 -31.32 -2.37 -19.05
CA LYS A 430 -32.11 -1.38 -19.79
C LYS A 430 -31.49 0.01 -19.70
N TYR A 431 -31.00 0.39 -18.52
CA TYR A 431 -30.34 1.66 -18.27
C TYR A 431 -29.00 1.78 -19.00
N GLU A 432 -28.15 0.76 -18.91
CA GLU A 432 -26.89 0.69 -19.66
C GLU A 432 -27.15 0.76 -21.17
N GLY A 433 -28.13 0.00 -21.66
CA GLY A 433 -28.56 0.07 -23.06
C GLY A 433 -29.06 1.46 -23.46
N HIS A 434 -29.75 2.18 -22.57
CA HIS A 434 -30.17 3.57 -22.80
C HIS A 434 -28.97 4.52 -22.91
N LEU A 435 -27.99 4.41 -22.01
CA LEU A 435 -26.76 5.19 -22.04
C LEU A 435 -25.98 4.96 -23.34
N ARG A 436 -25.82 3.68 -23.74
CA ARG A 436 -25.17 3.29 -25.00
C ARG A 436 -25.90 3.87 -26.22
N ARG A 437 -27.23 3.83 -26.24
CA ARG A 437 -28.06 4.39 -27.34
C ARG A 437 -27.98 5.91 -27.44
N LYS A 438 -27.77 6.64 -26.35
CA LYS A 438 -27.59 8.10 -26.39
C LYS A 438 -26.31 8.50 -27.15
N GLY A 439 -25.28 7.65 -27.16
CA GLY A 439 -24.03 7.90 -27.90
C GLY A 439 -23.21 9.07 -27.39
N LEU A 440 -23.48 9.55 -26.16
CA LEU A 440 -22.84 10.73 -25.56
C LEU A 440 -21.73 10.38 -24.55
N PHE A 441 -21.58 9.10 -24.19
CA PHE A 441 -20.74 8.65 -23.08
C PHE A 441 -19.76 7.56 -23.53
N SER A 442 -18.55 7.60 -23.00
CA SER A 442 -17.52 6.58 -23.19
C SER A 442 -17.84 5.30 -22.40
N ARG A 443 -17.17 4.18 -22.72
CA ARG A 443 -17.38 2.92 -22.00
C ARG A 443 -17.11 3.04 -20.48
N PRO A 444 -15.99 3.66 -20.04
CA PRO A 444 -15.75 3.84 -18.61
C PRO A 444 -16.83 4.69 -17.91
N GLU A 445 -17.32 5.75 -18.56
CA GLU A 445 -18.39 6.60 -18.00
C GLU A 445 -19.71 5.84 -17.86
N ILE A 446 -20.00 4.91 -18.77
CA ILE A 446 -21.20 4.06 -18.68
C ILE A 446 -21.06 3.05 -17.54
N GLU A 447 -19.91 2.39 -17.43
CA GLU A 447 -19.62 1.43 -16.36
C GLU A 447 -19.67 2.11 -14.98
N GLU A 448 -19.10 3.31 -14.86
CA GLU A 448 -19.19 4.15 -13.66
C GLU A 448 -20.66 4.50 -13.32
N ALA A 449 -21.43 4.97 -14.30
CA ALA A 449 -22.84 5.34 -14.10
C ALA A 449 -23.70 4.15 -13.65
N VAL A 450 -23.46 2.95 -14.19
CA VAL A 450 -24.16 1.72 -13.79
C VAL A 450 -23.74 1.28 -12.39
N SER A 451 -22.44 1.30 -12.05
CA SER A 451 -21.93 0.99 -10.72
C SER A 451 -22.52 1.92 -9.65
N ARG A 452 -22.73 3.20 -9.98
CA ARG A 452 -23.34 4.18 -9.08
C ARG A 452 -24.81 3.89 -8.75
N VAL A 453 -25.53 3.13 -9.55
CA VAL A 453 -26.90 2.68 -9.22
C VAL A 453 -26.87 1.87 -7.92
N ASP A 454 -25.92 0.95 -7.77
CA ASP A 454 -25.74 0.17 -6.54
C ASP A 454 -25.37 1.04 -5.36
N MET A 455 -24.48 2.01 -5.58
CA MET A 455 -24.11 2.98 -4.56
C MET A 455 -25.33 3.78 -4.08
N CYS A 456 -26.23 4.22 -4.98
CA CYS A 456 -27.44 4.95 -4.64
C CYS A 456 -28.39 4.12 -3.78
N ILE A 457 -28.61 2.86 -4.20
CA ILE A 457 -29.51 1.92 -3.51
C ILE A 457 -28.96 1.64 -2.11
N LYS A 458 -27.68 1.28 -2.03
CA LYS A 458 -27.01 0.98 -0.76
C LYS A 458 -27.04 2.17 0.20
N LEU A 459 -26.81 3.38 -0.29
CA LEU A 459 -26.91 4.59 0.54
C LEU A 459 -28.32 4.81 1.09
N SER A 460 -29.35 4.51 0.30
CA SER A 460 -30.75 4.59 0.76
C SER A 460 -31.12 3.50 1.77
N GLU A 461 -30.49 2.34 1.69
CA GLU A 461 -30.74 1.20 2.59
C GLU A 461 -29.97 1.35 3.91
N ASP A 462 -28.69 1.71 3.85
CA ASP A 462 -27.79 1.85 5.00
C ASP A 462 -28.19 3.04 5.90
N TYR A 463 -28.82 4.08 5.33
CA TYR A 463 -29.23 5.30 6.03
C TYR A 463 -30.70 5.65 5.79
N PRO A 464 -31.64 5.00 6.52
CA PRO A 464 -33.06 5.34 6.43
C PRO A 464 -33.32 6.83 6.71
N GLY A 465 -34.05 7.49 5.82
CA GLY A 465 -34.31 8.94 5.89
C GLY A 465 -33.23 9.82 5.25
N TYR A 466 -32.18 9.23 4.66
CA TYR A 466 -31.22 10.00 3.85
C TYR A 466 -31.88 10.61 2.61
N PHE A 467 -32.82 9.90 2.00
CA PHE A 467 -33.75 10.43 1.01
C PHE A 467 -35.17 10.38 1.57
N ASP A 468 -36.00 11.38 1.27
CA ASP A 468 -37.39 11.43 1.70
C ASP A 468 -38.26 10.42 0.93
N ALA A 469 -37.88 10.09 -0.30
CA ALA A 469 -38.52 9.08 -1.13
C ALA A 469 -37.57 8.51 -2.19
N VAL A 470 -37.90 7.32 -2.72
CA VAL A 470 -37.20 6.67 -3.82
C VAL A 470 -38.20 6.34 -4.93
N VAL A 471 -37.91 6.73 -6.16
CA VAL A 471 -38.77 6.55 -7.34
C VAL A 471 -38.04 5.74 -8.40
N ASN A 472 -38.71 4.74 -8.98
CA ASN A 472 -38.14 3.94 -10.07
C ASN A 472 -38.19 4.74 -11.38
N THR A 473 -37.07 4.82 -12.11
CA THR A 473 -36.98 5.53 -13.39
C THR A 473 -36.89 4.62 -14.62
N ASP A 474 -37.19 3.33 -14.49
CA ASP A 474 -37.21 2.40 -15.64
C ASP A 474 -38.21 2.84 -16.72
N GLU A 475 -39.35 3.42 -16.32
CA GLU A 475 -40.36 4.03 -17.18
C GLU A 475 -40.63 5.48 -16.72
N LEU A 476 -40.27 6.47 -17.54
CA LEU A 476 -40.27 7.88 -17.13
C LEU A 476 -41.68 8.45 -16.87
N ASP A 477 -42.72 7.91 -17.51
CA ASP A 477 -44.09 8.39 -17.31
C ASP A 477 -44.72 7.82 -16.03
N GLU A 478 -44.37 6.57 -15.67
CA GLU A 478 -44.71 5.99 -14.37
C GLU A 478 -43.97 6.74 -13.25
N ALA A 479 -42.66 6.96 -13.42
CA ALA A 479 -41.83 7.75 -12.50
C ALA A 479 -42.41 9.15 -12.27
N PHE A 480 -42.86 9.82 -13.35
CA PHE A 480 -43.50 11.13 -13.23
C PHE A 480 -44.83 11.10 -12.48
N THR A 481 -45.63 10.05 -12.68
CA THR A 481 -46.91 9.87 -11.98
C THR A 481 -46.69 9.69 -10.49
N GLU A 482 -45.74 8.83 -10.11
CA GLU A 482 -45.33 8.60 -8.72
C GLU A 482 -44.77 9.89 -8.08
N LEU A 483 -43.86 10.58 -8.79
CA LEU A 483 -43.28 11.84 -8.36
C LEU A 483 -44.35 12.93 -8.13
N SER A 484 -45.34 13.00 -9.03
CA SER A 484 -46.46 13.94 -8.91
C SER A 484 -47.33 13.65 -7.68
N PHE A 485 -47.53 12.37 -7.34
CA PHE A 485 -48.25 11.97 -6.14
C PHE A 485 -47.50 12.38 -4.87
N LEU A 486 -46.19 12.13 -4.82
CA LEU A 486 -45.33 12.55 -3.72
C LEU A 486 -45.33 14.07 -3.54
N VAL A 487 -45.20 14.83 -4.62
CA VAL A 487 -45.21 16.30 -4.56
C VAL A 487 -46.55 16.84 -4.09
N LYS A 488 -47.69 16.27 -4.53
CA LYS A 488 -49.01 16.65 -3.99
C LYS A 488 -49.10 16.41 -2.49
N ALA A 489 -48.67 15.24 -2.03
CA ALA A 489 -48.63 14.94 -0.60
C ALA A 489 -47.75 15.93 0.17
N TYR A 490 -46.63 16.36 -0.41
CA TYR A 490 -45.73 17.35 0.20
C TYR A 490 -46.35 18.76 0.26
N LEU A 491 -47.19 19.11 -0.70
CA LEU A 491 -47.91 20.38 -0.76
C LEU A 491 -49.24 20.34 0.03
N GLY A 492 -49.68 19.17 0.48
CA GLY A 492 -50.98 18.98 1.15
C GLY A 492 -52.18 19.10 0.20
N LEU A 493 -52.02 18.71 -1.07
CA LEU A 493 -53.01 18.80 -2.15
C LEU A 493 -53.77 17.51 -2.42
#